data_AF-A0AAW2NCK5-F1
#
_entry.id   AF-A0AAW2NCK5-F1
#
_cell.length_a   1.000
_cell.length_b   1.000
_cell.length_c   1.000
_cell.angle_alpha   90.00
_cell.angle_beta   90.00
_cell.angle_gamma   90.00
#
_symmetry.space_group_name_H-M   'P 1'
#
loop_
_entity.id
_entity.type
_entity.pdbx_description
1 polymer ?
#
loop_
_entity_poly.entity_id
_entity_poly.type
_entity_poly.pdbx_seq_one_letter_code
_entity_poly.pdbx_strand_id
1 'polypeptide(L)'
;MMGRVWEEMEVKVPASEAWKLYGSLLLTKVVVEVLPHHFNRIEVVEGDGSAGTILHIFLDPGCGGVIEKEGKEEECIVRGTIEYELKEEAAGNAALVSTEPLRALMQATADYLTKNYNPNA
;
A
#
# COMPACT_ATOMS: atom_id res chain seq x y z
N MET A 1 20.15 -7.59 -11.67
CA MET A 1 20.13 -7.61 -10.18
C MET A 1 18.70 -7.72 -9.62
N MET A 2 18.47 -8.59 -8.62
CA MET A 2 17.17 -8.75 -7.92
C MET A 2 17.26 -8.16 -6.51
N GLY A 3 16.26 -7.40 -6.07
CA GLY A 3 16.24 -6.76 -4.74
C GLY A 3 14.85 -6.77 -4.08
N ARG A 4 14.83 -6.61 -2.75
CA ARG A 4 13.61 -6.55 -1.93
C ARG A 4 13.73 -5.49 -0.85
N VAL A 5 12.71 -4.64 -0.72
CA VAL A 5 12.51 -3.70 0.41
C VAL A 5 11.09 -3.83 0.96
N TRP A 6 10.87 -3.49 2.24
CA TRP A 6 9.55 -3.61 2.87
C TRP A 6 9.33 -2.55 3.96
N GLU A 7 8.06 -2.24 4.22
CA GLU A 7 7.58 -1.39 5.33
C GLU A 7 6.52 -2.15 6.14
N GLU A 8 6.47 -1.87 7.44
CA GLU A 8 5.46 -2.41 8.35
C GLU A 8 4.71 -1.25 9.03
N MET A 9 3.39 -1.38 9.14
CA MET A 9 2.53 -0.42 9.81
C MET A 9 1.50 -1.15 10.64
N GLU A 10 1.31 -0.68 11.86
CA GLU A 10 0.22 -1.14 12.70
C GLU A 10 -1.10 -0.45 12.36
N VAL A 11 -2.17 -1.23 12.27
CA VAL A 11 -3.52 -0.75 12.01
C VAL A 11 -4.48 -1.26 13.09
N LYS A 12 -5.21 -0.32 13.69
CA LYS A 12 -6.18 -0.52 14.80
C LYS A 12 -7.47 -1.23 14.39
N VAL A 13 -7.38 -2.30 13.60
CA VAL A 13 -8.50 -3.16 13.19
C VAL A 13 -8.05 -4.62 13.12
N PRO A 14 -8.95 -5.61 13.28
CA PRO A 14 -8.62 -7.02 13.09
C PRO A 14 -8.13 -7.31 11.66
N ALA A 15 -7.19 -8.26 11.52
CA ALA A 15 -6.63 -8.64 10.22
C ALA A 15 -7.71 -9.08 9.21
N SER A 16 -8.80 -9.70 9.66
CA SER A 16 -9.93 -10.10 8.82
C SER A 16 -10.67 -8.92 8.20
N GLU A 17 -10.77 -7.79 8.91
CA GLU A 17 -11.38 -6.56 8.39
C GLU A 17 -10.43 -5.85 7.43
N ALA A 18 -9.14 -5.77 7.78
CA ALA A 18 -8.13 -5.24 6.87
C ALA A 18 -8.10 -6.01 5.53
N TRP A 19 -8.18 -7.35 5.57
CA TRP A 19 -8.15 -8.19 4.37
C TRP A 19 -9.31 -7.94 3.40
N LYS A 20 -10.49 -7.51 3.88
CA LYS A 20 -11.61 -7.16 2.99
C LYS A 20 -11.27 -5.97 2.08
N LEU A 21 -10.47 -5.03 2.60
CA LEU A 21 -9.98 -3.89 1.82
C LEU A 21 -8.79 -4.30 0.96
N TYR A 22 -7.73 -4.86 1.56
CA TYR A 22 -6.47 -5.18 0.87
C TYR A 22 -6.58 -6.32 -0.15
N GLY A 23 -7.45 -7.29 0.11
CA GLY A 23 -7.68 -8.45 -0.75
C GLY A 23 -8.73 -8.22 -1.84
N SER A 24 -9.13 -6.98 -2.09
CA SER A 24 -10.13 -6.65 -3.12
C SER A 24 -9.78 -5.37 -3.89
N LEU A 25 -10.48 -5.14 -5.00
CA LEU A 25 -10.40 -3.88 -5.76
C LEU A 25 -10.96 -2.67 -5.00
N LEU A 26 -11.47 -2.84 -3.77
CA LEU A 26 -11.81 -1.70 -2.92
C LEU A 26 -10.55 -0.90 -2.56
N LEU A 27 -9.39 -1.55 -2.44
CA LEU A 27 -8.12 -0.87 -2.22
C LEU A 27 -7.87 0.21 -3.28
N THR A 28 -8.06 -0.11 -4.57
CA THR A 28 -7.76 0.85 -5.65
C THR A 28 -8.67 2.07 -5.61
N LYS A 29 -9.94 1.89 -5.21
CA LYS A 29 -10.88 3.00 -5.01
C LYS A 29 -10.47 3.90 -3.85
N VAL A 30 -10.18 3.29 -2.68
CA VAL A 30 -9.77 4.03 -1.49
C VAL A 30 -8.50 4.84 -1.75
N VAL A 31 -7.55 4.28 -2.50
CA VAL A 31 -6.27 4.97 -2.78
C VAL A 31 -6.45 6.20 -3.66
N VAL A 32 -7.25 6.09 -4.72
CA VAL A 32 -7.54 7.23 -5.62
C VAL A 32 -8.36 8.30 -4.88
N GLU A 33 -9.31 7.89 -4.02
CA GLU A 33 -10.16 8.82 -3.26
C GLU A 33 -9.41 9.52 -2.14
N VAL A 34 -8.57 8.80 -1.38
CA VAL A 34 -7.89 9.32 -0.18
C VAL A 34 -6.60 10.06 -0.54
N LEU A 35 -5.92 9.67 -1.62
CA LEU A 35 -4.63 10.25 -2.02
C LEU A 35 -4.60 10.72 -3.48
N PRO A 36 -5.54 11.59 -3.92
CA PRO A 36 -5.61 12.06 -5.31
C PRO A 36 -4.39 12.87 -5.75
N HIS A 37 -3.58 13.35 -4.80
CA HIS A 37 -2.34 14.10 -5.05
C HIS A 37 -1.07 13.23 -5.11
N HIS A 38 -1.18 11.94 -4.78
CA HIS A 38 -0.05 10.99 -4.83
C HIS A 38 -0.30 9.87 -5.84
N PHE A 39 -1.57 9.50 -6.04
CA PHE A 39 -2.01 8.49 -7.01
C PHE A 39 -2.98 9.14 -7.97
N ASN A 40 -2.51 9.38 -9.20
CA ASN A 40 -3.26 10.11 -10.22
C ASN A 40 -4.43 9.25 -10.73
N ARG A 41 -4.17 7.96 -11.00
CA ARG A 41 -5.19 6.96 -11.34
C ARG A 41 -4.67 5.54 -11.15
N ILE A 42 -5.59 4.59 -11.00
CA ILE A 42 -5.29 3.16 -10.99
C ILE A 42 -6.19 2.47 -12.00
N GLU A 43 -5.60 1.73 -12.93
CA GLU A 43 -6.31 0.97 -13.96
C GLU A 43 -6.12 -0.53 -13.71
N VAL A 44 -7.20 -1.30 -13.79
CA VAL A 44 -7.11 -2.77 -13.83
C VAL A 44 -6.83 -3.17 -15.27
N VAL A 45 -5.66 -3.77 -15.51
CA VAL A 45 -5.24 -4.21 -16.85
C VAL A 45 -5.80 -5.59 -17.17
N GLU A 46 -5.78 -6.48 -16.17
CA GLU A 46 -6.28 -7.86 -16.28
C GLU A 46 -6.78 -8.34 -14.92
N GLY A 47 -7.79 -9.19 -14.89
CA GLY A 47 -8.31 -9.82 -13.67
C GLY A 47 -9.49 -9.09 -13.02
N ASP A 48 -10.02 -9.71 -11.97
CA ASP A 48 -11.26 -9.35 -11.30
C ASP A 48 -11.05 -8.90 -9.84
N GLY A 49 -9.79 -8.77 -9.42
CA GLY A 49 -9.40 -8.53 -8.02
C GLY A 49 -8.91 -9.77 -7.29
N SER A 50 -8.99 -10.96 -7.89
CA SER A 50 -8.43 -12.20 -7.34
C SER A 50 -6.97 -12.43 -7.79
N ALA A 51 -6.38 -13.57 -7.41
CA ALA A 51 -5.01 -13.93 -7.75
C ALA A 51 -4.80 -13.92 -9.27
N GLY A 52 -3.77 -13.21 -9.73
CA GLY A 52 -3.49 -13.00 -11.16
C GLY A 52 -3.97 -11.65 -11.71
N THR A 53 -4.66 -10.84 -10.91
CA THR A 53 -5.03 -9.47 -11.31
C THR A 53 -3.80 -8.58 -11.49
N ILE A 54 -3.75 -7.84 -12.59
CA ILE A 54 -2.68 -6.89 -12.93
C ILE A 54 -3.24 -5.47 -12.83
N LEU A 55 -2.59 -4.64 -12.03
CA LEU A 55 -2.93 -3.22 -11.85
C LEU A 55 -1.84 -2.34 -12.48
N HIS A 56 -2.25 -1.28 -13.17
CA HIS A 56 -1.39 -0.22 -13.65
C HIS A 56 -1.65 1.05 -12.84
N ILE A 57 -0.67 1.41 -12.02
CA ILE A 57 -0.77 2.50 -11.04
C ILE A 57 0.03 3.69 -11.54
N PHE A 58 -0.60 4.87 -11.59
CA PHE A 58 0.02 6.11 -12.03
C PHE A 58 0.29 6.99 -10.81
N LEU A 59 1.56 7.17 -10.48
CA LEU A 59 2.02 7.98 -9.34
C LEU A 59 2.28 9.43 -9.76
N ASP A 60 1.96 10.38 -8.89
CA ASP A 60 2.33 11.79 -9.06
C ASP A 60 3.73 12.07 -8.44
N PRO A 61 4.59 12.94 -9.04
CA PRO A 61 6.00 13.09 -8.66
C PRO A 61 6.30 13.65 -7.26
N GLY A 62 5.29 13.98 -6.44
CA GLY A 62 5.43 14.79 -5.22
C GLY A 62 5.21 14.08 -3.88
N CYS A 63 5.36 12.75 -3.81
CA CYS A 63 5.00 11.98 -2.63
C CYS A 63 6.11 11.93 -1.56
N GLY A 64 6.00 12.69 -0.46
CA GLY A 64 6.94 12.62 0.67
C GLY A 64 6.34 13.08 2.00
N GLY A 65 6.43 12.23 3.04
CA GLY A 65 6.08 12.55 4.43
C GLY A 65 5.98 11.31 5.35
N VAL A 66 6.70 11.30 6.48
CA VAL A 66 6.85 10.16 7.42
C VAL A 66 6.31 10.51 8.82
N ILE A 67 5.52 9.62 9.42
CA ILE A 67 5.31 9.53 10.89
C ILE A 67 5.17 8.05 11.30
N GLU A 68 6.00 7.54 12.21
CA GLU A 68 5.99 6.17 12.76
C GLU A 68 5.37 6.11 14.16
N LYS A 69 4.68 5.01 14.52
CA LYS A 69 4.39 4.59 15.92
C LYS A 69 4.25 3.07 16.10
N GLU A 70 4.53 2.62 17.33
CA GLU A 70 4.57 1.24 17.86
C GLU A 70 3.24 0.77 18.52
N GLY A 71 3.14 -0.56 18.76
CA GLY A 71 1.88 -1.28 18.90
C GLY A 71 1.53 -2.21 20.06
N LYS A 72 0.23 -2.59 20.14
CA LYS A 72 -0.44 -3.35 21.23
C LYS A 72 -1.44 -4.42 20.72
N GLU A 73 -1.87 -5.31 21.64
CA GLU A 73 -2.57 -6.60 21.41
C GLU A 73 -3.92 -6.61 20.64
N GLU A 74 -4.52 -5.47 20.29
CA GLU A 74 -5.80 -5.42 19.52
C GLU A 74 -5.65 -4.87 18.08
N GLU A 75 -4.42 -4.87 17.57
CA GLU A 75 -4.06 -4.24 16.30
C GLU A 75 -3.43 -5.28 15.36
N CYS A 76 -3.51 -5.05 14.04
CA CYS A 76 -2.82 -5.89 13.05
C CYS A 76 -1.60 -5.17 12.48
N ILE A 77 -0.57 -5.94 12.15
CA ILE A 77 0.60 -5.42 11.42
C ILE A 77 0.36 -5.68 9.93
N VAL A 78 0.26 -4.61 9.16
CA VAL A 78 0.27 -4.65 7.70
C VAL A 78 1.71 -4.51 7.23
N ARG A 79 2.15 -5.42 6.36
CA ARG A 79 3.46 -5.36 5.71
C ARG A 79 3.31 -5.20 4.21
N GLY A 80 3.89 -4.14 3.66
CA GLY A 80 4.04 -3.96 2.22
C GLY A 80 5.44 -4.37 1.76
N THR A 81 5.57 -4.96 0.58
CA THR A 81 6.87 -5.36 0.02
C THR A 81 6.97 -4.94 -1.43
N ILE A 82 8.13 -4.39 -1.83
CA ILE A 82 8.47 -4.09 -3.22
C ILE A 82 9.54 -5.09 -3.65
N GLU A 83 9.20 -5.91 -4.63
CA GLU A 83 10.14 -6.79 -5.33
C GLU A 83 10.42 -6.21 -6.71
N TYR A 84 11.69 -6.11 -7.08
CA TYR A 84 12.09 -5.48 -8.34
C TYR A 84 13.29 -6.19 -8.96
N GLU A 85 13.32 -6.16 -10.28
CA GLU A 85 14.42 -6.64 -11.09
C GLU A 85 14.97 -5.49 -11.95
N LEU A 86 16.25 -5.18 -11.77
CA LEU A 86 16.96 -4.19 -12.59
C LEU A 86 17.87 -4.90 -13.57
N LYS A 87 17.86 -4.41 -14.81
CA LYS A 87 18.90 -4.76 -15.79
C LYS A 87 20.27 -4.31 -15.29
N GLU A 88 21.33 -4.99 -15.70
CA GLU A 88 22.69 -4.74 -15.21
C GLU A 88 23.14 -3.30 -15.47
N GLU A 89 22.80 -2.73 -16.61
CA GLU A 89 23.08 -1.33 -16.95
C GLU A 89 22.37 -0.31 -16.03
N ALA A 90 21.33 -0.74 -15.32
CA ALA A 90 20.53 0.08 -14.42
C ALA A 90 20.76 -0.26 -12.93
N ALA A 91 21.74 -1.10 -12.59
CA ALA A 91 21.98 -1.54 -11.22
C ALA A 91 22.18 -0.40 -10.21
N GLY A 92 22.76 0.73 -10.66
CA GLY A 92 22.90 1.94 -9.83
C GLY A 92 21.59 2.57 -9.37
N ASN A 93 20.46 2.26 -10.03
CA ASN A 93 19.14 2.76 -9.67
C ASN A 93 18.54 2.01 -8.46
N ALA A 94 19.17 0.94 -7.97
CA ALA A 94 18.70 0.22 -6.79
C ALA A 94 18.56 1.14 -5.57
N ALA A 95 19.46 2.14 -5.43
CA ALA A 95 19.40 3.14 -4.37
C ALA A 95 18.22 4.13 -4.50
N LEU A 96 17.56 4.19 -5.66
CA LEU A 96 16.38 5.04 -5.89
C LEU A 96 15.08 4.33 -5.52
N VAL A 97 15.12 3.02 -5.20
CA VAL A 97 13.93 2.29 -4.78
C VAL A 97 13.55 2.75 -3.38
N SER A 98 12.44 3.46 -3.29
CA SER A 98 11.88 3.99 -2.04
C SER A 98 10.62 3.23 -1.63
N THR A 99 10.46 2.99 -0.34
CA THR A 99 9.24 2.45 0.26
C THR A 99 8.22 3.54 0.59
N GLU A 100 8.53 4.82 0.38
CA GLU A 100 7.65 5.94 0.74
C GLU A 100 6.27 5.89 0.06
N PRO A 101 6.13 5.56 -1.24
CA PRO A 101 4.81 5.45 -1.86
C PRO A 101 3.96 4.33 -1.24
N LEU A 102 4.61 3.21 -0.89
CA LEU A 102 3.98 2.08 -0.24
C LEU A 102 3.53 2.45 1.18
N ARG A 103 4.35 3.21 1.90
CA ARG A 103 4.00 3.72 3.22
C ARG A 103 2.83 4.69 3.19
N ALA A 104 2.79 5.62 2.23
CA ALA A 104 1.69 6.56 2.07
C ALA A 104 0.37 5.82 1.81
N LEU A 105 0.40 4.81 0.94
CA LEU A 105 -0.70 3.88 0.69
C LEU A 105 -1.18 3.19 1.98
N MET A 106 -0.24 2.61 2.73
CA MET A 106 -0.53 1.91 3.99
C MET A 106 -1.15 2.86 5.03
N GLN A 107 -0.69 4.10 5.13
CA GLN A 107 -1.26 5.09 6.06
C GLN A 107 -2.70 5.47 5.69
N ALA A 108 -2.95 5.80 4.42
CA ALA A 108 -4.28 6.21 3.96
C ALA A 108 -5.33 5.12 4.18
N THR A 109 -4.95 3.87 3.94
CA THR A 109 -5.83 2.73 4.14
C THR A 109 -6.00 2.39 5.61
N ALA A 110 -4.97 2.56 6.44
CA ALA A 110 -5.07 2.47 7.90
C ALA A 110 -6.08 3.49 8.45
N ASP A 111 -5.96 4.76 8.04
CA ASP A 111 -6.86 5.84 8.45
C ASP A 111 -8.30 5.56 8.03
N TYR A 112 -8.50 5.07 6.79
CA TYR A 112 -9.81 4.66 6.30
C TYR A 112 -10.40 3.51 7.13
N LEU A 113 -9.62 2.47 7.41
CA LEU A 113 -10.07 1.31 8.18
C LEU A 113 -10.44 1.71 9.60
N THR A 114 -9.57 2.45 10.30
CA THR A 114 -9.83 2.88 11.68
C THR A 114 -11.03 3.81 11.78
N LYS A 115 -11.24 4.70 10.81
CA LYS A 115 -12.40 5.61 10.81
C LYS A 115 -13.74 4.88 10.59
N ASN A 116 -13.74 3.82 9.79
CA ASN A 116 -14.97 3.10 9.41
C ASN A 116 -15.18 1.82 10.22
N TYR A 117 -14.21 1.41 11.04
CA TYR A 117 -14.33 0.25 11.91
C TYR A 117 -15.19 0.56 13.13
N ASN A 118 -16.35 -0.08 13.21
CA ASN A 118 -17.18 -0.09 14.41
C ASN A 118 -17.07 -1.47 15.07
N PRO A 119 -16.37 -1.61 16.21
CA PRO A 119 -16.20 -2.90 16.88
C PRO A 119 -17.51 -3.47 17.46
N ASN A 120 -18.59 -2.69 17.47
CA ASN A 120 -19.91 -3.08 17.97
C ASN A 120 -21.00 -3.11 16.88
N ALA A 121 -20.62 -3.02 15.59
CA ALA A 121 -21.55 -3.13 14.46
C ALA A 121 -21.88 -4.59 14.10
#